data_AF-A0AAW1ZYW0-F1
#
_entry.id   AF-A0AAW1ZYW0-F1
#
_cell.length_a   1.000
_cell.length_b   1.000
_cell.length_c   1.000
_cell.angle_alpha   90.00
_cell.angle_beta   90.00
_cell.angle_gamma   90.00
#
_symmetry.space_group_name_H-M   'P 1'
#
loop_
_entity.id
_entity.type
_entity.pdbx_description
1 polymer ?
#
loop_
_entity_poly.entity_id
_entity_poly.type
_entity_poly.pdbx_seq_one_letter_code
_entity_poly.pdbx_strand_id
1 'polypeptide(L)'
;MGAAAVIKELTKAGAKSCVSELGVLQFKKDCQNALSSMCKKALDKCPLKYAIIHNMTCLDPGKKCTNPDECLQKMKCLIQKFVQDKQLSGGISAGDVNAQQFEKVLFNEAKAAEFMSFRPSEKSRVDVFWQYLQSYPELWTFCQSLLLLPHGQAEVERGFSTNKEVETCNMAEDTVITQRLICDHVNVCGGVAEVPLTKELISYCASARSRYRENLEEERCKKEKEEQSKKRKNIEDDLEGLKKK
;
A
#
# COMPACT_ATOMS: atom_id res chain seq x y z
N MET A 1 19.05 13.17 -27.21
CA MET A 1 20.42 12.84 -27.67
C MET A 1 20.77 11.44 -27.18
N GLY A 2 21.11 10.51 -28.06
CA GLY A 2 21.41 9.12 -27.69
C GLY A 2 22.90 8.91 -27.35
N ALA A 3 23.22 7.85 -26.61
CA ALA A 3 24.58 7.52 -26.17
C ALA A 3 25.60 7.48 -27.33
N ALA A 4 25.18 7.01 -28.51
CA ALA A 4 26.02 6.98 -29.71
C ALA A 4 26.43 8.38 -30.22
N ALA A 5 25.55 9.39 -30.08
CA ALA A 5 25.86 10.76 -30.47
C ALA A 5 26.86 11.41 -29.49
N VAL A 6 26.72 11.14 -28.19
CA VAL A 6 27.63 11.63 -27.14
C VAL A 6 29.03 11.03 -27.30
N ILE A 7 29.13 9.73 -27.59
CA ILE A 7 30.42 9.06 -27.84
C ILE A 7 31.12 9.62 -29.08
N LYS A 8 30.35 9.98 -30.13
CA LYS A 8 30.86 10.54 -31.38
C LYS A 8 31.36 11.99 -31.23
N GLU A 9 30.75 12.77 -30.34
CA GLU A 9 31.21 14.11 -29.98
C GLU A 9 32.47 14.07 -29.10
N LEU A 10 32.53 13.14 -28.15
CA LEU A 10 33.73 12.93 -27.30
C LEU A 10 34.97 12.45 -28.08
N THR A 11 34.77 11.76 -29.20
CA THR A 11 35.86 11.31 -30.10
C THR A 11 36.31 12.40 -31.08
N LYS A 12 35.47 13.41 -31.36
CA LYS A 12 35.82 14.54 -32.25
C LYS A 12 36.56 15.67 -31.54
N ALA A 13 36.33 15.88 -30.24
CA ALA A 13 37.00 16.93 -29.46
C ALA A 13 38.43 16.47 -29.09
N GLY A 14 39.42 16.86 -29.89
CA GLY A 14 40.82 16.44 -29.73
C GLY A 14 41.50 16.91 -28.42
N ALA A 15 41.45 16.09 -27.37
CA ALA A 15 42.25 16.26 -26.16
C ALA A 15 42.77 14.91 -25.61
N LYS A 16 44.06 14.63 -25.85
CA LYS A 16 45.03 13.82 -25.07
C LYS A 16 44.68 12.45 -24.44
N SER A 17 43.50 11.88 -24.58
CA SER A 17 43.26 10.44 -24.36
C SER A 17 42.20 9.93 -25.32
N CYS A 18 42.66 9.47 -26.49
CA CYS A 18 41.79 8.82 -27.46
C CYS A 18 41.15 7.60 -26.78
N VAL A 19 39.83 7.63 -26.55
CA VAL A 19 39.11 6.49 -25.96
C VAL A 19 39.28 5.32 -26.92
N SER A 20 40.01 4.29 -26.50
CA SER A 20 40.29 3.14 -27.36
C SER A 20 38.98 2.42 -27.73
N GLU A 21 38.93 1.78 -28.89
CA GLU A 21 37.80 0.92 -29.27
C GLU A 21 37.52 -0.15 -28.21
N LEU A 22 38.59 -0.67 -27.59
CA LEU A 22 38.52 -1.56 -26.43
C LEU A 22 37.80 -0.89 -25.24
N GLY A 23 38.08 0.39 -24.95
CA GLY A 23 37.41 1.18 -23.92
C GLY A 23 35.92 1.40 -24.21
N VAL A 24 35.56 1.66 -25.47
CA VAL A 24 34.14 1.78 -25.88
C VAL A 24 33.40 0.45 -25.74
N LEU A 25 34.03 -0.66 -26.15
CA LEU A 25 33.47 -2.01 -25.98
C LEU A 25 33.32 -2.39 -24.50
N GLN A 26 34.31 -2.06 -23.68
CA GLN A 26 34.26 -2.28 -22.23
C GLN A 26 33.12 -1.48 -21.59
N PHE A 27 32.99 -0.18 -21.92
CA PHE A 27 31.88 0.64 -21.44
C PHE A 27 30.52 0.06 -21.86
N LYS A 28 30.37 -0.39 -23.11
CA LYS A 28 29.12 -1.02 -23.58
C LYS A 28 28.81 -2.30 -22.78
N LYS A 29 29.82 -3.13 -22.51
CA LYS A 29 29.69 -4.34 -21.69
C LYS A 29 29.31 -3.99 -20.24
N ASP A 30 29.89 -2.93 -19.68
CA ASP A 30 29.57 -2.45 -18.34
C ASP A 30 28.14 -1.92 -18.26
N CYS A 31 27.67 -1.16 -19.26
CA CYS A 31 26.26 -0.76 -19.36
C CYS A 31 25.32 -1.96 -19.47
N GLN A 32 25.65 -2.97 -20.27
CA GLN A 32 24.85 -4.20 -20.38
C GLN A 32 24.80 -4.96 -19.05
N ASN A 33 25.92 -5.06 -18.35
CA ASN A 33 26.01 -5.67 -17.03
C ASN A 33 25.20 -4.89 -15.99
N ALA A 34 25.26 -3.56 -16.02
CA ALA A 34 24.50 -2.69 -15.14
C ALA A 34 22.98 -2.87 -15.38
N LEU A 35 22.52 -2.79 -16.63
CA LEU A 35 21.12 -3.03 -17.00
C LEU A 35 20.66 -4.43 -16.57
N SER A 36 21.48 -5.46 -16.85
CA SER A 36 21.16 -6.83 -16.44
C SER A 36 21.05 -6.97 -14.92
N SER A 37 21.92 -6.28 -14.17
CA SER A 37 21.88 -6.28 -12.70
C SER A 37 20.66 -5.53 -12.17
N MET A 38 20.30 -4.40 -12.77
CA MET A 38 19.08 -3.66 -12.45
C MET A 38 17.83 -4.51 -12.72
N CYS A 39 17.73 -5.16 -13.88
CA CYS A 39 16.62 -6.05 -14.21
C CYS A 39 16.54 -7.24 -13.23
N LYS A 40 17.66 -7.90 -12.93
CA LYS A 40 17.70 -8.97 -11.92
C LYS A 40 17.23 -8.47 -10.55
N LYS A 41 17.66 -7.27 -10.14
CA LYS A 41 17.24 -6.72 -8.85
C LYS A 41 15.77 -6.31 -8.82
N ALA A 42 15.27 -5.76 -9.93
CA ALA A 42 13.86 -5.45 -10.10
C ALA A 42 13.00 -6.73 -10.05
N LEU A 43 13.43 -7.82 -10.69
CA LEU A 43 12.77 -9.13 -10.62
C LEU A 43 12.83 -9.73 -9.21
N ASP A 44 13.98 -9.66 -8.52
CA ASP A 44 14.13 -10.11 -7.12
C ASP A 44 13.20 -9.33 -6.17
N LYS A 45 13.00 -8.04 -6.40
CA LYS A 45 12.07 -7.20 -5.64
C LYS A 45 10.64 -7.25 -6.16
N CYS A 46 10.39 -7.95 -7.27
CA CYS A 46 9.07 -8.00 -7.88
C CYS A 46 8.11 -8.82 -7.00
N PRO A 47 6.91 -8.29 -6.70
CA PRO A 47 5.87 -9.02 -5.98
C PRO A 47 5.42 -10.32 -6.67
N LEU A 48 5.67 -10.45 -7.98
CA LEU A 48 5.30 -11.63 -8.77
C LEU A 48 6.02 -12.91 -8.32
N LYS A 49 7.09 -12.81 -7.54
CA LYS A 49 7.76 -13.98 -6.94
C LYS A 49 6.89 -14.68 -5.89
N TYR A 50 5.91 -14.00 -5.33
CA TYR A 50 5.03 -14.55 -4.30
C TYR A 50 3.88 -15.32 -4.96
N ALA A 51 3.71 -16.59 -4.57
CA ALA A 51 2.65 -17.46 -5.08
C ALA A 51 1.25 -16.86 -4.90
N ILE A 52 1.02 -16.11 -3.81
CA ILE A 52 -0.25 -15.40 -3.57
C ILE A 52 -0.55 -14.44 -4.72
N ILE A 53 0.40 -13.58 -5.09
CA ILE A 53 0.23 -12.61 -6.19
C ILE A 53 0.01 -13.32 -7.53
N HIS A 54 0.74 -14.40 -7.78
CA HIS A 54 0.56 -15.19 -8.99
C HIS A 54 -0.85 -15.83 -9.05
N ASN A 55 -1.33 -16.38 -7.94
CA ASN A 55 -2.64 -17.03 -7.88
C ASN A 55 -3.79 -16.01 -7.94
N MET A 56 -3.58 -14.77 -7.48
CA MET A 56 -4.55 -13.67 -7.63
C MET A 56 -4.89 -13.35 -9.09
N THR A 57 -4.13 -13.85 -10.07
CA THR A 57 -4.52 -13.77 -11.49
C THR A 57 -5.85 -14.46 -11.81
N CYS A 58 -6.38 -15.33 -10.92
CA CYS A 58 -7.75 -15.87 -11.05
C CYS A 58 -8.85 -14.81 -10.86
N LEU A 59 -8.50 -13.61 -10.37
CA LEU A 59 -9.39 -12.47 -10.28
C LEU A 59 -9.42 -11.64 -11.56
N ASP A 60 -8.67 -12.00 -12.60
CA ASP A 60 -8.78 -11.34 -13.91
C ASP A 60 -10.06 -11.81 -14.61
N PRO A 61 -11.02 -10.91 -14.90
CA PRO A 61 -12.29 -11.28 -15.53
C PRO A 61 -12.10 -11.98 -16.89
N GLY A 62 -11.07 -11.61 -17.68
CA GLY A 62 -10.80 -12.28 -18.96
C GLY A 62 -10.29 -13.72 -18.79
N LYS A 63 -9.51 -13.97 -17.74
CA LYS A 63 -9.00 -15.33 -17.42
C LYS A 63 -10.09 -16.25 -16.88
N LYS A 64 -11.03 -15.72 -16.09
CA LYS A 64 -12.17 -16.48 -15.55
C LYS A 64 -13.00 -17.13 -16.65
N CYS A 65 -13.23 -16.42 -17.76
CA CYS A 65 -13.99 -16.94 -18.88
C CYS A 65 -13.18 -17.93 -19.75
N THR A 66 -11.87 -17.71 -19.90
CA THR A 66 -11.04 -18.53 -20.79
C THR A 66 -10.64 -19.86 -20.13
N ASN A 67 -10.22 -19.83 -18.86
CA ASN A 67 -9.72 -21.00 -18.12
C ASN A 67 -10.35 -21.09 -16.71
N PRO A 68 -11.65 -21.47 -16.59
CA PRO A 68 -12.35 -21.49 -15.31
C PRO A 68 -11.73 -22.49 -14.32
N ASP A 69 -11.33 -23.69 -14.77
CA ASP A 69 -10.74 -24.71 -13.89
C ASP A 69 -9.40 -24.25 -13.30
N GLU A 70 -8.55 -23.63 -14.11
CA GLU A 70 -7.27 -23.06 -13.65
C GLU A 70 -7.51 -21.94 -12.62
N CYS A 71 -8.52 -21.08 -12.87
CA CYS A 71 -8.90 -20.03 -11.93
C CYS A 71 -9.39 -20.62 -10.61
N LEU A 72 -10.20 -21.68 -10.63
CA LEU A 72 -10.68 -22.36 -9.44
C LEU A 72 -9.52 -22.96 -8.63
N GLN A 73 -8.57 -23.62 -9.28
CA GLN A 73 -7.38 -24.17 -8.61
C GLN A 73 -6.55 -23.08 -7.94
N LYS A 74 -6.30 -21.97 -8.64
CA LYS A 74 -5.58 -20.81 -8.07
C LYS A 74 -6.31 -20.22 -6.86
N MET A 75 -7.63 -20.10 -6.93
CA MET A 75 -8.44 -19.63 -5.80
C MET A 75 -8.35 -20.58 -4.61
N LYS A 76 -8.44 -21.90 -4.84
CA LYS A 76 -8.26 -22.92 -3.79
C LYS A 76 -6.88 -22.82 -3.12
N CYS A 77 -5.81 -22.61 -3.90
CA CYS A 77 -4.48 -22.38 -3.34
C CYS A 77 -4.40 -21.11 -2.47
N LEU A 78 -5.08 -20.02 -2.86
CA LEU A 78 -5.15 -18.80 -2.06
C LEU A 78 -5.86 -19.05 -0.73
N ILE A 79 -7.05 -19.65 -0.79
CA ILE A 79 -7.85 -19.98 0.39
C ILE A 79 -7.04 -20.87 1.34
N GLN A 80 -6.42 -21.93 0.82
CA GLN A 80 -5.59 -22.84 1.60
C GLN A 80 -4.46 -22.10 2.33
N LYS A 81 -3.78 -21.17 1.64
CA LYS A 81 -2.71 -20.37 2.24
C LYS A 81 -3.22 -19.49 3.38
N PHE A 82 -4.36 -18.81 3.19
CA PHE A 82 -4.96 -17.97 4.21
C PHE A 82 -5.46 -18.76 5.42
N VAL A 83 -5.97 -19.98 5.21
CA VAL A 83 -6.34 -20.90 6.30
C VAL A 83 -5.10 -21.33 7.09
N GLN A 84 -4.02 -21.72 6.41
CA GLN A 84 -2.76 -22.11 7.05
C GLN A 84 -2.15 -20.97 7.88
N ASP A 85 -2.21 -19.75 7.36
CA ASP A 85 -1.67 -18.55 8.02
C ASP A 85 -2.62 -17.96 9.08
N LYS A 86 -3.77 -18.62 9.34
CA LYS A 86 -4.82 -18.15 10.26
C LYS A 86 -5.33 -16.74 9.93
N GLN A 87 -5.32 -16.38 8.65
CA GLN A 87 -5.80 -15.10 8.12
C GLN A 87 -7.26 -15.18 7.62
N LEU A 88 -7.89 -16.36 7.67
CA LEU A 88 -9.30 -16.55 7.34
C LEU A 88 -10.11 -16.85 8.60
N SER A 89 -10.98 -15.90 8.99
CA SER A 89 -11.95 -16.12 10.07
C SER A 89 -12.90 -17.27 9.71
N GLY A 90 -13.13 -18.19 10.63
CA GLY A 90 -13.90 -19.42 10.38
C GLY A 90 -13.11 -20.59 9.79
N GLY A 91 -11.81 -20.41 9.51
CA GLY A 91 -10.88 -21.49 9.17
C GLY A 91 -11.31 -22.31 7.95
N ILE A 92 -11.21 -23.64 8.05
CA ILE A 92 -11.47 -24.58 6.94
C ILE A 92 -12.90 -24.44 6.41
N SER A 93 -13.89 -24.36 7.32
CA SER A 93 -15.31 -24.25 6.94
C SER A 93 -15.58 -23.00 6.10
N ALA A 94 -15.05 -21.85 6.52
CA ALA A 94 -15.15 -20.62 5.72
C ALA A 94 -14.42 -20.76 4.38
N GLY A 95 -13.29 -21.47 4.36
CA GLY A 95 -12.55 -21.77 3.13
C GLY A 95 -13.37 -22.58 2.12
N ASP A 96 -14.08 -23.60 2.59
CA ASP A 96 -14.95 -24.42 1.74
C ASP A 96 -16.11 -23.61 1.16
N VAL A 97 -16.74 -22.74 1.97
CA VAL A 97 -17.78 -21.82 1.49
C VAL A 97 -17.24 -20.87 0.42
N ASN A 98 -16.05 -20.29 0.63
CA ASN A 98 -15.40 -19.42 -0.35
C ASN A 98 -15.15 -20.15 -1.67
N ALA A 99 -14.64 -21.38 -1.62
CA ALA A 99 -14.38 -22.18 -2.82
C ALA A 99 -15.69 -22.50 -3.57
N GLN A 100 -16.75 -22.88 -2.86
CA GLN A 100 -18.07 -23.17 -3.44
C GLN A 100 -18.71 -21.93 -4.06
N GLN A 101 -18.62 -20.77 -3.41
CA GLN A 101 -19.14 -19.52 -3.96
C GLN A 101 -18.37 -19.12 -5.21
N PHE A 102 -17.04 -19.27 -5.22
CA PHE A 102 -16.23 -18.93 -6.38
C PHE A 102 -16.53 -19.85 -7.56
N GLU A 103 -16.75 -21.14 -7.30
CA GLU A 103 -17.17 -22.11 -8.30
C GLU A 103 -18.51 -21.71 -8.96
N LYS A 104 -19.51 -21.31 -8.16
CA LYS A 104 -20.79 -20.80 -8.67
C LYS A 104 -20.60 -19.57 -9.56
N VAL A 105 -19.74 -18.62 -9.17
CA VAL A 105 -19.42 -17.44 -9.98
C VAL A 105 -18.83 -17.83 -11.34
N LEU A 106 -17.91 -18.79 -11.37
CA LEU A 106 -17.31 -19.26 -12.62
C LEU A 106 -18.33 -19.91 -13.56
N PHE A 107 -19.26 -20.70 -13.02
CA PHE A 107 -20.23 -21.44 -13.84
C PHE A 107 -21.43 -20.60 -14.30
N ASN A 108 -21.84 -19.61 -13.51
CA ASN A 108 -23.05 -18.82 -13.74
C ASN A 108 -22.75 -17.43 -14.33
N GLU A 109 -21.80 -16.70 -13.75
CA GLU A 109 -21.58 -15.28 -14.06
C GLU A 109 -20.47 -15.08 -15.10
N ALA A 110 -19.36 -15.82 -14.98
CA ALA A 110 -18.15 -15.61 -15.78
C ALA A 110 -18.31 -15.89 -17.28
N LYS A 111 -19.46 -16.40 -17.71
CA LYS A 111 -19.83 -16.61 -19.12
C LYS A 111 -20.41 -15.35 -19.79
N ALA A 112 -20.73 -14.32 -19.02
CA ALA A 112 -21.27 -13.08 -19.56
C ALA A 112 -20.22 -12.35 -20.42
N ALA A 113 -20.68 -11.72 -21.51
CA ALA A 113 -19.83 -10.99 -22.45
C ALA A 113 -19.02 -9.86 -21.78
N GLU A 114 -19.51 -9.34 -20.67
CA GLU A 114 -18.89 -8.31 -19.84
C GLU A 114 -17.53 -8.77 -19.28
N PHE A 115 -17.36 -10.06 -18.96
CA PHE A 115 -16.10 -10.60 -18.46
C PHE A 115 -15.01 -10.63 -19.55
N MET A 116 -15.39 -11.00 -20.78
CA MET A 116 -14.46 -11.09 -21.91
C MET A 116 -14.09 -9.72 -22.49
N SER A 117 -15.04 -8.77 -22.44
CA SER A 117 -14.86 -7.43 -22.96
C SER A 117 -14.24 -6.45 -21.95
N PHE A 118 -14.09 -6.86 -20.68
CA PHE A 118 -13.55 -6.00 -19.65
C PHE A 118 -12.12 -5.54 -19.99
N ARG A 119 -11.93 -4.21 -19.94
CA ARG A 119 -10.63 -3.56 -20.06
C ARG A 119 -10.48 -2.56 -18.91
N PRO A 120 -9.44 -2.67 -18.07
CA PRO A 120 -9.17 -1.68 -17.04
C PRO A 120 -9.06 -0.29 -17.66
N SER A 121 -9.91 0.64 -17.22
CA SER A 121 -9.87 2.05 -17.62
C SER A 121 -10.41 2.92 -16.50
N GLU A 122 -10.27 4.25 -16.62
CA GLU A 122 -10.85 5.20 -15.65
C GLU A 122 -12.37 5.03 -15.47
N LYS A 123 -13.07 4.59 -16.53
CA LYS A 123 -14.52 4.33 -16.50
C LYS A 123 -14.90 2.88 -16.17
N SER A 124 -13.94 1.97 -16.19
CA SER A 124 -14.14 0.53 -15.98
C SER A 124 -13.10 0.00 -15.01
N ARG A 125 -13.25 0.41 -13.75
CA ARG A 125 -12.36 -0.01 -12.67
C ARG A 125 -12.68 -1.44 -12.22
N VAL A 126 -11.65 -2.18 -11.82
CA VAL A 126 -11.76 -3.58 -11.39
C VAL A 126 -12.60 -3.73 -10.12
N ASP A 127 -12.46 -2.79 -9.18
CA ASP A 127 -13.21 -2.79 -7.92
C ASP A 127 -14.71 -2.58 -8.12
N VAL A 128 -15.10 -1.70 -9.06
CA VAL A 128 -16.50 -1.50 -9.46
C VAL A 128 -17.04 -2.74 -10.15
N PHE A 129 -16.28 -3.33 -11.07
CA PHE A 129 -16.69 -4.56 -11.74
C PHE A 129 -16.91 -5.68 -10.72
N TRP A 130 -16.12 -5.76 -9.65
CA TRP A 130 -16.23 -6.81 -8.64
C TRP A 130 -17.44 -6.64 -7.69
N GLN A 131 -18.20 -5.55 -7.77
CA GLN A 131 -19.36 -5.32 -6.88
C GLN A 131 -20.45 -6.40 -7.00
N TYR A 132 -20.59 -7.10 -8.13
CA TYR A 132 -21.55 -8.21 -8.24
C TYR A 132 -21.27 -9.35 -7.23
N LEU A 133 -20.04 -9.46 -6.73
CA LEU A 133 -19.69 -10.45 -5.70
C LEU A 133 -20.37 -10.19 -4.37
N GLN A 134 -21.01 -9.03 -4.15
CA GLN A 134 -21.79 -8.76 -2.94
C GLN A 134 -22.92 -9.78 -2.71
N SER A 135 -23.41 -10.45 -3.76
CA SER A 135 -24.35 -11.58 -3.66
C SER A 135 -23.72 -12.85 -3.04
N TYR A 136 -22.40 -12.87 -2.86
CA TYR A 136 -21.59 -13.95 -2.30
C TYR A 136 -20.73 -13.40 -1.14
N PRO A 137 -21.31 -13.16 0.06
CA PRO A 137 -20.72 -12.30 1.08
C PRO A 137 -19.36 -12.79 1.63
N GLU A 138 -19.20 -14.10 1.83
CA GLU A 138 -17.94 -14.69 2.29
C GLU A 138 -16.84 -14.51 1.24
N LEU A 139 -17.14 -14.83 -0.02
CA LEU A 139 -16.23 -14.64 -1.15
C LEU A 139 -15.89 -13.17 -1.37
N TRP A 140 -16.87 -12.29 -1.22
CA TRP A 140 -16.65 -10.85 -1.32
C TRP A 140 -15.65 -10.37 -0.27
N THR A 141 -15.88 -10.71 1.00
CA THR A 141 -14.99 -10.35 2.11
C THR A 141 -13.56 -10.90 1.90
N PHE A 142 -13.46 -12.13 1.39
CA PHE A 142 -12.17 -12.73 1.06
C PHE A 142 -11.48 -12.01 -0.10
N CYS A 143 -12.20 -11.70 -1.18
CA CYS A 143 -11.67 -10.96 -2.32
C CYS A 143 -11.25 -9.54 -1.94
N GLN A 144 -11.98 -8.87 -1.05
CA GLN A 144 -11.57 -7.58 -0.49
C GLN A 144 -10.23 -7.68 0.23
N SER A 145 -10.06 -8.69 1.08
CA SER A 145 -8.78 -8.94 1.78
C SER A 145 -7.63 -9.14 0.79
N LEU A 146 -7.86 -9.86 -0.31
CA LEU A 146 -6.87 -10.06 -1.37
C LEU A 146 -6.54 -8.76 -2.11
N LEU A 147 -7.56 -7.99 -2.52
CA LEU A 147 -7.39 -6.75 -3.29
C LEU A 147 -6.81 -5.60 -2.46
N LEU A 148 -6.86 -5.69 -1.13
CA LEU A 148 -6.23 -4.76 -0.19
C LEU A 148 -4.78 -5.16 0.17
N LEU A 149 -4.28 -6.30 -0.32
CA LEU A 149 -2.89 -6.66 -0.08
C LEU A 149 -1.97 -5.62 -0.74
N PRO A 150 -0.99 -5.05 0.00
CA PRO A 150 -0.05 -4.12 -0.58
C PRO A 150 0.82 -4.86 -1.60
N HIS A 151 0.60 -4.56 -2.88
CA HIS A 151 1.33 -5.17 -4.00
C HIS A 151 2.68 -4.51 -4.26
N GLY A 152 3.19 -3.66 -3.37
CA GLY A 152 4.48 -3.01 -3.52
C GLY A 152 4.62 -1.78 -2.61
N GLN A 153 5.77 -1.12 -2.71
CA GLN A 153 6.03 0.13 -1.99
C GLN A 153 5.26 1.32 -2.57
N ALA A 154 4.73 1.21 -3.79
CA ALA A 154 4.07 2.32 -4.48
C ALA A 154 2.89 2.93 -3.69
N GLU A 155 2.12 2.13 -2.96
CA GLU A 155 1.00 2.66 -2.16
C GLU A 155 1.50 3.40 -0.91
N VAL A 156 2.58 2.91 -0.29
CA VAL A 156 3.25 3.58 0.84
C VAL A 156 3.92 4.88 0.37
N GLU A 157 4.59 4.85 -0.78
CA GLU A 157 5.22 6.02 -1.40
C GLU A 157 4.20 7.04 -1.89
N ARG A 158 3.07 6.60 -2.44
CA ARG A 158 1.93 7.47 -2.72
C ARG A 158 1.42 8.10 -1.43
N GLY A 159 1.26 7.31 -0.36
CA GLY A 159 0.93 7.80 0.97
C GLY A 159 1.90 8.88 1.45
N PHE A 160 3.21 8.71 1.29
CA PHE A 160 4.20 9.75 1.60
C PHE A 160 4.04 10.99 0.73
N SER A 161 3.79 10.84 -0.57
CA SER A 161 3.56 11.97 -1.47
C SER A 161 2.33 12.76 -1.07
N THR A 162 1.23 12.09 -0.71
CA THR A 162 0.01 12.77 -0.26
C THR A 162 0.18 13.36 1.14
N ASN A 163 0.95 12.71 2.01
CA ASN A 163 1.27 13.24 3.33
C ASN A 163 2.13 14.50 3.23
N LYS A 164 2.99 14.61 2.22
CA LYS A 164 3.82 15.80 1.98
C LYS A 164 2.98 17.07 1.74
N GLU A 165 1.75 16.94 1.27
CA GLU A 165 0.84 18.09 1.09
C GLU A 165 0.28 18.62 2.41
N VAL A 166 0.22 17.77 3.45
CA VAL A 166 -0.25 18.15 4.80
C VAL A 166 0.90 18.35 5.80
N GLU A 167 2.10 17.84 5.48
CA GLU A 167 3.26 17.93 6.35
C GLU A 167 3.82 19.36 6.44
N THR A 168 4.03 19.83 7.66
CA THR A 168 4.77 21.06 7.95
C THR A 168 5.83 20.81 9.03
N CYS A 169 6.78 21.74 9.19
CA CYS A 169 7.82 21.58 10.20
C CYS A 169 7.24 21.54 11.62
N ASN A 170 7.77 20.65 12.48
CA ASN A 170 7.44 20.53 13.90
C ASN A 170 5.98 20.17 14.21
N MET A 171 5.33 19.34 13.39
CA MET A 171 4.03 18.76 13.74
C MET A 171 4.17 17.54 14.64
N ALA A 172 3.24 17.40 15.60
CA ALA A 172 3.08 16.16 16.34
C ALA A 172 2.40 15.08 15.47
N GLU A 173 2.68 13.80 15.73
CA GLU A 173 2.11 12.66 15.01
C GLU A 173 0.57 12.73 14.93
N ASP A 174 -0.09 12.98 16.06
CA ASP A 174 -1.55 13.10 16.14
C ASP A 174 -2.10 14.24 15.26
N THR A 175 -1.33 15.31 15.08
CA THR A 175 -1.73 16.43 14.21
C THR A 175 -1.68 16.00 12.74
N VAL A 176 -0.62 15.29 12.34
CA VAL A 176 -0.48 14.75 10.97
C VAL A 176 -1.65 13.79 10.68
N ILE A 177 -1.93 12.85 11.58
CA ILE A 177 -3.01 11.86 11.43
C ILE A 177 -4.36 12.56 11.31
N THR A 178 -4.64 13.54 12.19
CA THR A 178 -5.92 14.26 12.20
C THR A 178 -6.11 15.08 10.91
N GLN A 179 -5.09 15.82 10.47
CA GLN A 179 -5.16 16.57 9.21
C GLN A 179 -5.37 15.64 8.01
N ARG A 180 -4.68 14.49 8.00
CA ARG A 180 -4.84 13.50 6.93
C ARG A 180 -6.27 12.97 6.84
N LEU A 181 -6.87 12.63 7.98
CA LEU A 181 -8.27 12.20 8.08
C LEU A 181 -9.24 13.26 7.53
N ILE A 182 -9.00 14.53 7.85
CA ILE A 182 -9.82 15.64 7.36
C ILE A 182 -9.70 15.76 5.84
N CYS A 183 -8.48 15.79 5.29
CA CYS A 183 -8.25 15.87 3.84
C CYS A 183 -8.88 14.69 3.10
N ASP A 184 -8.75 13.47 3.62
CA ASP A 184 -9.35 12.28 3.02
C ASP A 184 -10.88 12.35 3.04
N HIS A 185 -11.49 12.82 4.14
CA HIS A 185 -12.94 13.01 4.20
C HIS A 185 -13.44 14.07 3.21
N VAL A 186 -12.74 15.22 3.13
CA VAL A 186 -13.05 16.29 2.17
C VAL A 186 -12.99 15.77 0.73
N ASN A 187 -11.98 14.96 0.41
CA ASN A 187 -11.84 14.35 -0.91
C ASN A 187 -12.98 13.38 -1.22
N VAL A 188 -13.40 12.57 -0.25
CA VAL A 188 -14.56 11.66 -0.40
C VAL A 188 -15.86 12.44 -0.65
N CYS A 189 -16.03 13.60 0.00
CA CYS A 189 -17.18 14.47 -0.23
C CYS A 189 -17.16 15.18 -1.60
N GLY A 190 -16.03 15.18 -2.31
CA GLY A 190 -15.88 15.88 -3.60
C GLY A 190 -15.38 17.32 -3.48
N GLY A 191 -14.86 17.71 -2.30
CA GLY A 191 -14.29 19.03 -2.05
C GLY A 191 -14.89 19.71 -0.82
N VAL A 192 -14.25 20.80 -0.39
CA VAL A 192 -14.59 21.51 0.87
C VAL A 192 -16.03 22.04 0.87
N ALA A 193 -16.54 22.45 -0.30
CA ALA A 193 -17.90 22.97 -0.46
C ALA A 193 -18.99 21.90 -0.31
N GLU A 194 -18.65 20.63 -0.59
CA GLU A 194 -19.59 19.51 -0.61
C GLU A 194 -19.63 18.76 0.74
N VAL A 195 -18.81 19.18 1.72
CA VAL A 195 -18.81 18.56 3.05
C VAL A 195 -20.10 18.93 3.79
N PRO A 196 -20.91 17.95 4.20
CA PRO A 196 -22.18 18.22 4.86
C PRO A 196 -21.96 18.80 6.27
N LEU A 197 -22.59 19.95 6.53
CA LEU A 197 -22.58 20.60 7.85
C LEU A 197 -23.57 19.92 8.79
N THR A 198 -23.14 18.82 9.42
CA THR A 198 -23.97 18.10 10.40
C THR A 198 -24.11 18.88 11.71
N LYS A 199 -25.21 18.64 12.44
CA LYS A 199 -25.41 19.25 13.78
C LYS A 199 -24.28 18.88 14.75
N GLU A 200 -23.77 17.67 14.63
CA GLU A 200 -22.64 17.19 15.43
C GLU A 200 -21.37 17.99 15.13
N LEU A 201 -21.05 18.24 13.86
CA LEU A 201 -19.91 19.05 13.47
C LEU A 201 -20.01 20.48 14.00
N ILE A 202 -21.19 21.10 13.90
CA ILE A 202 -21.44 22.45 14.42
C ILE A 202 -21.27 22.50 15.94
N SER A 203 -21.81 21.52 16.66
CA SER A 203 -21.65 21.40 18.11
C SER A 203 -20.18 21.18 18.50
N TYR A 204 -19.47 20.36 17.73
CA TYR A 204 -18.04 20.12 17.93
C TYR A 204 -17.22 21.41 17.74
N CYS A 205 -17.48 22.17 16.68
CA CYS A 205 -16.86 23.48 16.46
C CYS A 205 -17.17 24.47 17.59
N ALA A 206 -18.41 24.51 18.08
CA ALA A 206 -18.80 25.40 19.17
C ALA A 206 -18.03 25.11 20.47
N SER A 207 -17.72 23.84 20.74
CA SER A 207 -16.95 23.42 21.93
C SER A 207 -15.43 23.37 21.73
N ALA A 208 -14.94 23.62 20.51
CA ALA A 208 -13.52 23.44 20.16
C ALA A 208 -12.56 24.24 21.05
N ARG A 209 -12.94 25.46 21.45
CA ARG A 209 -12.11 26.29 22.34
C ARG A 209 -11.99 25.71 23.75
N SER A 210 -13.06 25.13 24.30
CA SER A 210 -13.03 24.50 25.62
C SER A 210 -12.14 23.26 25.59
N ARG A 211 -12.37 22.38 24.60
CA ARG A 211 -11.59 21.16 24.38
C ARG A 211 -10.10 21.45 24.19
N TYR A 212 -9.76 22.51 23.45
CA TYR A 212 -8.37 22.92 23.28
C TYR A 212 -7.72 23.33 24.61
N ARG A 213 -8.44 24.05 25.48
CA ARG A 213 -7.94 24.43 26.81
C ARG A 213 -7.76 23.21 27.70
N GLU A 214 -8.74 22.30 27.71
CA GLU A 214 -8.66 21.03 28.44
C GLU A 214 -7.42 20.23 28.00
N ASN A 215 -7.19 20.10 26.69
CA ASN A 215 -6.00 19.43 26.16
C ASN A 215 -4.68 20.11 26.59
N LEU A 216 -4.62 21.45 26.59
CA LEU A 216 -3.43 22.18 27.06
C LEU A 216 -3.15 21.94 28.56
N GLU A 217 -4.20 21.86 29.38
CA GLU A 217 -4.08 21.56 30.80
C GLU A 217 -3.63 20.12 31.04
N GLU A 218 -4.17 19.16 30.29
CA GLU A 218 -3.73 17.76 30.31
C GLU A 218 -2.26 17.63 29.94
N GLU A 219 -1.82 18.28 28.87
CA GLU A 219 -0.42 18.27 28.44
C GLU A 219 0.52 18.91 29.48
N ARG A 220 0.09 19.99 30.15
CA ARG A 220 0.85 20.57 31.26
C ARG A 220 0.97 19.58 32.42
N CYS A 221 -0.13 18.93 32.80
CA CYS A 221 -0.16 17.97 33.89
C CYS A 221 0.68 16.72 33.58
N LYS A 222 0.66 16.22 32.33
CA LYS A 222 1.52 15.11 31.88
C LYS A 222 2.99 15.46 32.02
N LYS A 223 3.41 16.65 31.55
CA LYS A 223 4.81 17.11 31.65
C LYS A 223 5.27 17.22 33.11
N GLU A 224 4.45 17.79 33.99
CA GLU A 224 4.74 17.89 35.42
C GLU A 224 4.90 16.50 36.06
N LYS A 225 4.02 15.54 35.73
CA LYS A 225 4.10 14.15 36.22
C LYS A 225 5.34 13.43 35.69
N GLU A 226 5.69 13.62 34.43
CA GLU A 226 6.91 13.04 33.84
C GLU A 226 8.18 13.59 34.47
N GLU A 227 8.25 14.89 34.74
CA GLU A 227 9.38 15.50 35.44
C GLU A 227 9.50 14.98 36.87
N GLN A 228 8.38 14.85 37.59
CA GLN A 228 8.39 14.27 38.93
C GLN A 228 8.80 12.79 38.91
N SER A 229 8.34 12.02 37.92
CA SER A 229 8.74 10.62 37.75
C SER A 229 10.23 10.50 37.44
N LYS A 230 10.77 11.34 36.55
CA LYS A 230 12.22 11.38 36.24
C LYS A 230 13.05 11.74 37.47
N LYS A 231 12.62 12.74 38.25
CA LYS A 231 13.29 13.10 39.51
C LYS A 231 13.28 11.94 40.52
N ARG A 232 12.17 11.21 40.65
CA ARG A 232 12.08 10.03 41.52
C ARG A 232 13.00 8.91 41.08
N LYS A 233 13.01 8.58 39.78
CA LYS A 233 13.91 7.57 39.20
C LYS A 233 15.38 7.91 39.44
N ASN A 234 15.78 9.16 39.20
CA ASN A 234 17.17 9.57 39.44
C ASN A 234 17.57 9.42 40.92
N ILE A 235 16.68 9.74 41.85
CA ILE A 235 16.95 9.56 43.30
C ILE A 235 17.03 8.07 43.66
N GLU A 236 16.18 7.22 43.09
CA GLU A 236 16.24 5.77 43.27
C GLU A 236 17.55 5.17 42.73
N ASP A 237 17.97 5.59 41.53
CA ASP A 237 19.23 5.18 40.91
C ASP A 237 20.45 5.62 41.75
N ASP A 238 20.43 6.86 42.27
CA ASP A 238 21.49 7.37 43.16
C ASP A 238 21.55 6.59 44.49
N LEU A 239 20.40 6.26 45.08
CA LEU A 239 20.31 5.43 46.29
C LEU A 239 20.79 3.99 46.06
N GLU A 240 20.49 3.40 44.90
CA GLU A 240 21.04 2.09 44.53
C GLU A 240 22.55 2.13 44.32
N GLY A 241 23.07 3.19 43.71
CA GLY A 241 24.50 3.40 43.53
C GLY A 241 25.25 3.52 44.87
N LEU A 242 24.65 4.20 45.85
CA LEU A 242 25.21 4.33 47.20
C LEU A 242 25.16 3.03 48.01
N LYS A 243 24.15 2.16 47.81
CA LYS A 243 24.06 0.85 48.46
C LYS A 243 25.05 -0.19 47.90
N LYS A 244 25.59 0.04 46.71
CA LYS A 244 26.57 -0.85 46.04
C LYS A 244 28.03 -0.48 46.34
N LYS A 245 28.29 0.58 47.12
CA LYS A 245 29.59 0.95 47.70
C LYS A 245 29.67 0.50 49.15
#